data_AF-A0AA36EXZ2-F1
#
_entry.id   AF-A0AA36EXZ2-F1
#
_cell.length_a   1.000
_cell.length_b   1.000
_cell.length_c   1.000
_cell.angle_alpha   90.00
_cell.angle_beta   90.00
_cell.angle_gamma   90.00
#
_symmetry.space_group_name_H-M   'P 1'
#
loop_
_entity.id
_entity.type
_entity.pdbx_description
1 polymer ?
#
loop_
_entity_poly.entity_id
_entity_poly.type
_entity_poly.pdbx_seq_one_letter_code
_entity_poly.pdbx_strand_id
1 'polypeptide(L)'
;MDLIEEDFAQFGYPYTIMSDNATCFTSEEFQNYCKERSIIHLTRASYHPSTNGAAEHLIQTFQQALRKCSKIPKEPLLAFSMQFRRTPTTSGYSPSELLKSCQLCTKIDILLPSPVHLAQSKLKRTTKRDVLKTSNQFQVGDPCYALYFGPKKNQDLRWVPAIAVKKQGTRTFHVQVMPRGPIWRLHLEQLQLRYSSEDDQEPGDEEEPVSSSLAPSNNNSIPEYSCQYPRSTR
;
A
#
# COMPACT_ATOMS: atom_id res chain seq x y z
N MET A 1 2.88 32.07 -4.71
CA MET A 1 1.77 31.31 -4.09
C MET A 1 2.11 29.85 -3.78
N ASP A 2 3.26 29.34 -4.21
CA ASP A 2 3.61 27.91 -4.23
C ASP A 2 3.53 27.20 -2.87
N LEU A 3 3.96 27.85 -1.78
CA LEU A 3 3.93 27.27 -0.43
C LEU A 3 2.49 27.01 0.06
N ILE A 4 1.55 27.88 -0.31
CA ILE A 4 0.14 27.74 0.06
C ILE A 4 -0.50 26.62 -0.75
N GLU A 5 -0.13 26.49 -2.03
CA GLU A 5 -0.63 25.42 -2.89
C GLU A 5 -0.14 24.03 -2.43
N GLU A 6 1.11 23.91 -1.97
CA GLU A 6 1.62 22.67 -1.38
C GLU A 6 0.82 22.24 -0.14
N ASP A 7 0.49 23.19 0.73
CA ASP A 7 -0.31 22.92 1.94
C ASP A 7 -1.76 22.55 1.59
N PHE A 8 -2.39 23.29 0.66
CA PHE A 8 -3.75 23.00 0.21
C PHE A 8 -3.86 21.71 -0.60
N ALA A 9 -2.79 21.29 -1.29
CA ALA A 9 -2.76 19.96 -1.90
C ALA A 9 -2.78 18.84 -0.85
N GLN A 10 -2.27 19.09 0.36
CA GLN A 10 -2.27 18.11 1.45
C GLN A 10 -3.60 18.08 2.24
N PHE A 11 -4.23 19.23 2.48
CA PHE A 11 -5.40 19.35 3.36
C PHE A 11 -6.72 19.69 2.64
N GLY A 12 -6.64 20.15 1.40
CA GLY A 12 -7.75 20.75 0.66
C GLY A 12 -7.83 22.28 0.85
N TYR A 13 -8.64 22.93 0.03
CA TYR A 13 -8.89 24.37 0.15
C TYR A 13 -9.76 24.67 1.37
N PRO A 14 -9.39 25.65 2.20
CA PRO A 14 -10.22 26.08 3.32
C PRO A 14 -11.41 26.92 2.83
N TYR A 15 -12.52 26.89 3.57
CA TYR A 15 -13.65 27.80 3.33
C TYR A 15 -13.29 29.26 3.63
N THR A 16 -12.42 29.48 4.62
CA THR A 16 -12.07 30.82 5.08
C THR A 16 -10.63 30.88 5.53
N ILE A 17 -9.91 31.90 5.05
CA ILE A 17 -8.57 32.25 5.51
C ILE A 17 -8.69 33.55 6.29
N MET A 18 -8.09 33.57 7.48
CA MET A 18 -8.00 34.78 8.28
C MET A 18 -6.53 35.16 8.45
N SER A 19 -6.16 36.36 8.02
CA SER A 19 -4.79 36.86 8.10
C SER A 19 -4.72 38.23 8.77
N ASP A 20 -3.50 38.68 9.06
CA ASP A 20 -3.24 40.09 9.36
C ASP A 20 -3.24 40.94 8.07
N ASN A 21 -3.01 42.24 8.24
CA ASN A 21 -2.93 43.21 7.13
C ASN A 21 -1.52 43.27 6.52
N ALA A 22 -0.72 42.21 6.63
CA ALA A 22 0.58 42.18 5.97
C ALA A 22 0.41 42.32 4.44
N THR A 23 1.36 43.01 3.80
CA THR A 23 1.30 43.34 2.36
C THR A 23 1.22 42.11 1.47
N CYS A 24 1.74 40.97 1.90
CA CYS A 24 1.59 39.71 1.18
C CYS A 24 0.14 39.24 1.08
N PHE A 25 -0.66 39.40 2.14
CA PHE A 25 -2.06 38.99 2.17
C PHE A 25 -3.02 40.06 1.65
N THR A 26 -2.63 41.34 1.66
CA THR A 26 -3.45 42.43 1.11
C THR A 26 -3.19 42.69 -0.37
N SER A 27 -2.21 42.01 -0.97
CA SER A 27 -1.88 42.12 -2.39
C SER A 27 -3.05 41.70 -3.30
N GLU A 28 -3.15 42.34 -4.46
CA GLU A 28 -4.16 42.01 -5.46
C GLU A 28 -4.01 40.55 -5.95
N GLU A 29 -2.77 40.07 -6.08
CA GLU A 29 -2.46 38.69 -6.44
C GLU A 29 -3.10 37.70 -5.47
N PHE A 30 -2.97 37.92 -4.16
CA PHE A 30 -3.55 37.04 -3.14
C PHE A 30 -5.08 37.10 -3.10
N GLN A 31 -5.65 38.29 -3.28
CA GLN A 31 -7.10 38.45 -3.36
C GLN A 31 -7.68 37.72 -4.58
N ASN A 32 -7.03 37.83 -5.73
CA ASN A 32 -7.45 37.13 -6.95
C ASN A 32 -7.30 35.61 -6.79
N TYR A 33 -6.20 35.14 -6.17
CA TYR A 33 -5.99 33.73 -5.83
C TYR A 33 -7.14 33.17 -4.96
N CYS A 34 -7.53 33.91 -3.92
CA CYS A 34 -8.65 33.50 -3.05
C CYS A 34 -10.00 33.50 -3.80
N LYS A 35 -10.27 34.54 -4.61
CA LYS A 35 -11.50 34.64 -5.40
C LYS A 35 -11.66 33.50 -6.40
N GLU A 36 -10.59 33.16 -7.12
CA GLU A 36 -10.58 32.07 -8.11
C GLU A 36 -10.94 30.73 -7.48
N ARG A 37 -10.47 30.48 -6.25
CA ARG A 37 -10.69 29.24 -5.49
C ARG A 37 -11.91 29.29 -4.57
N SER A 38 -12.72 30.35 -4.64
CA SER A 38 -13.89 30.57 -3.76
C SER A 38 -13.57 30.53 -2.26
N ILE A 39 -12.37 31.00 -1.89
CA ILE A 39 -11.91 31.10 -0.52
C ILE A 39 -12.30 32.46 0.04
N ILE A 40 -12.99 32.49 1.19
CA ILE A 40 -13.33 33.74 1.87
C ILE A 40 -12.09 34.25 2.60
N HIS A 41 -11.51 35.36 2.16
CA HIS A 41 -10.37 35.98 2.83
C HIS A 41 -10.84 37.10 3.78
N LEU A 42 -10.58 36.91 5.07
CA LEU A 42 -10.88 37.87 6.12
C LEU A 42 -9.59 38.48 6.64
N THR A 43 -9.51 39.80 6.65
CA THR A 43 -8.41 40.54 7.27
C THR A 43 -8.88 41.20 8.56
N ARG A 44 -8.00 41.27 9.56
CA ARG A 44 -8.36 41.92 10.82
C ARG A 44 -8.52 43.43 10.66
N ALA A 45 -9.52 44.00 11.33
CA ALA A 45 -9.52 45.42 11.66
C ALA A 45 -8.37 45.74 12.64
N SER A 46 -7.83 46.95 12.56
CA SER A 46 -6.57 47.42 13.18
C SER A 46 -6.45 47.28 14.70
N TYR A 47 -7.50 46.84 15.41
CA TYR A 47 -7.58 46.83 16.87
C TYR A 47 -8.11 45.52 17.49
N HIS A 48 -8.02 44.38 16.80
CA HIS A 48 -8.44 43.08 17.35
C HIS A 48 -7.30 42.03 17.38
N PRO A 49 -6.28 42.16 18.25
CA PRO A 49 -5.15 41.24 18.28
C PRO A 49 -5.53 39.79 18.65
N SER A 50 -6.69 39.55 19.25
CA SER A 50 -7.10 38.19 19.64
C SER A 50 -7.33 37.24 18.46
N THR A 51 -7.69 37.72 17.27
CA THR A 51 -8.18 36.84 16.19
C THR A 51 -7.09 35.98 15.51
N ASN A 52 -5.80 36.27 15.73
CA ASN A 52 -4.66 35.43 15.28
C ASN A 52 -3.76 35.04 16.44
N GLY A 53 -4.27 35.15 17.67
CA GLY A 53 -3.54 34.76 18.87
C GLY A 53 -3.08 33.30 18.80
N ALA A 54 -3.83 32.43 18.11
CA ALA A 54 -3.43 31.04 17.89
C ALA A 54 -2.14 30.91 17.05
N ALA A 55 -2.03 31.65 15.94
CA ALA A 55 -0.81 31.61 15.13
C ALA A 55 0.36 32.29 15.85
N GLU A 56 0.11 33.41 16.52
CA GLU A 56 1.12 34.12 17.31
C GLU A 56 1.65 33.24 18.45
N HIS A 57 0.77 32.56 19.18
CA HIS A 57 1.14 31.62 20.23
C HIS A 57 1.93 30.42 19.68
N LEU A 58 1.57 29.90 18.50
CA LEU A 58 2.31 28.83 17.84
C LEU A 58 3.72 29.30 17.46
N ILE A 59 3.87 30.50 16.91
CA ILE A 59 5.18 31.09 16.57
C ILE A 59 6.03 31.27 17.83
N GLN A 60 5.45 31.76 18.93
CA GLN A 60 6.16 31.89 20.21
C GLN A 60 6.64 30.53 20.73
N THR A 61 5.77 29.52 20.74
CA THR A 61 6.10 28.15 21.15
C THR A 61 7.22 27.58 20.27
N PHE A 62 7.15 27.82 18.96
CA PHE A 62 8.15 27.39 18.00
C PHE A 62 9.52 28.04 18.26
N GLN A 63 9.55 29.35 18.44
CA GLN A 63 10.79 30.07 18.77
C GLN A 63 11.40 29.60 20.08
N GLN A 64 10.58 29.35 21.10
CA GLN A 64 11.06 28.82 22.38
C GLN A 64 11.65 27.41 22.23
N ALA A 65 11.04 26.56 21.41
CA ALA A 65 11.57 25.24 21.11
C ALA A 65 12.90 25.32 20.33
N LEU A 66 12.99 26.21 19.34
CA LEU A 66 14.22 26.41 18.55
C LEU A 66 15.37 26.93 19.40
N ARG A 67 15.12 27.81 20.38
CA ARG A 67 16.18 28.29 21.32
C ARG A 67 16.83 27.14 22.10
N LYS A 68 16.14 26.02 22.29
CA LYS A 68 16.68 24.82 22.94
C LYS A 68 17.52 23.96 21.98
N CYS A 69 17.44 24.18 20.66
CA CYS A 69 18.17 23.44 19.65
C CYS A 69 19.46 24.20 19.25
N SER A 70 20.62 23.56 19.41
CA SER A 70 21.93 24.18 19.15
C SER A 70 22.27 24.38 17.65
N LYS A 71 21.53 23.76 16.72
CA LYS A 71 21.79 23.79 15.28
C LYS A 71 20.49 24.07 14.54
N ILE A 72 20.48 24.87 13.47
CA ILE A 72 19.33 25.00 12.54
C ILE A 72 19.86 24.95 11.10
N PRO A 73 19.29 24.06 10.24
CA PRO A 73 18.44 24.61 9.19
C PRO A 73 17.10 23.86 8.97
N LYS A 74 17.03 22.53 9.09
CA LYS A 74 15.83 21.74 8.69
C LYS A 74 15.44 20.62 9.66
N GLU A 75 16.40 19.86 10.18
CA GLU A 75 16.15 18.75 11.12
C GLU A 75 15.37 19.16 12.39
N PRO A 76 15.74 20.23 13.12
CA PRO A 76 15.00 20.63 14.33
C PRO A 76 13.59 21.13 14.01
N LEU A 77 13.37 21.74 12.84
CA LEU A 77 12.06 22.19 12.39
C LEU A 77 11.12 20.99 12.16
N LEU A 78 11.62 19.97 11.47
CA LEU A 78 10.85 18.74 11.24
C LEU A 78 10.57 18.01 12.55
N ALA A 79 11.57 17.93 13.44
CA ALA A 79 11.41 17.33 14.77
C ALA A 79 10.38 18.07 15.62
N PHE A 80 10.44 19.41 15.65
CA PHE A 80 9.43 20.24 16.32
C PHE A 80 8.05 20.00 15.73
N SER A 81 7.90 20.04 14.40
CA SER A 81 6.61 19.89 13.73
C SER A 81 5.96 18.53 14.06
N MET A 82 6.76 17.46 14.06
CA MET A 82 6.31 16.12 14.46
C MET A 82 5.88 16.09 15.92
N GLN A 83 6.67 16.67 16.83
CA GLN A 83 6.37 16.68 18.26
C GLN A 83 5.14 17.54 18.58
N PHE A 84 5.01 18.71 17.97
CA PHE A 84 3.87 19.61 18.15
C PHE A 84 2.57 18.93 17.73
N ARG A 85 2.54 18.30 16.55
CA ARG A 85 1.36 17.58 16.05
C ARG A 85 0.97 16.38 16.91
N ARG A 86 1.92 15.79 17.63
CA ARG A 86 1.71 14.64 18.52
C ARG A 86 1.30 15.02 19.95
N THR A 87 1.68 16.20 20.42
CA THR A 87 1.47 16.59 21.82
C THR A 87 0.00 16.95 22.04
N PRO A 88 -0.69 16.33 23.02
CA PRO A 88 -2.09 16.66 23.30
C PRO A 88 -2.22 18.11 23.78
N THR A 89 -3.25 18.79 23.30
CA THR A 89 -3.61 20.15 23.75
C THR A 89 -4.45 20.05 25.03
N THR A 90 -4.86 21.18 25.62
CA THR A 90 -5.76 21.24 26.79
C THR A 90 -7.04 20.42 26.64
N SER A 91 -7.49 20.19 25.40
CA SER A 91 -8.64 19.33 25.06
C SER A 91 -8.38 17.83 25.22
N GLY A 92 -7.15 17.42 25.51
CA GLY A 92 -6.74 16.01 25.62
C GLY A 92 -6.38 15.35 24.28
N TYR A 93 -6.73 15.96 23.15
CA TYR A 93 -6.44 15.46 21.81
C TYR A 93 -5.22 16.16 21.21
N SER A 94 -4.44 15.42 20.40
CA SER A 94 -3.33 16.01 19.64
C SER A 94 -3.82 16.74 18.39
N PRO A 95 -3.08 17.73 17.87
CA PRO A 95 -3.41 18.36 16.59
C PRO A 95 -3.53 17.35 15.45
N SER A 96 -2.74 16.27 15.45
CA SER A 96 -2.87 15.21 14.43
C SER A 96 -4.18 14.44 14.52
N GLU A 97 -4.66 14.16 15.73
CA GLU A 97 -5.94 13.51 15.96
C GLU A 97 -7.09 14.43 15.58
N LEU A 98 -7.02 15.71 15.95
CA LEU A 98 -8.06 16.68 15.60
C LEU A 98 -8.15 16.89 14.07
N LEU A 99 -7.01 16.83 13.37
CA LEU A 99 -6.94 17.10 11.94
C LEU A 99 -7.21 15.87 11.06
N LYS A 100 -6.65 14.71 11.42
CA LYS A 100 -6.69 13.48 10.60
C LYS A 100 -7.39 12.31 11.29
N SER A 101 -8.00 12.51 12.46
CA SER A 101 -8.58 11.45 13.30
C SER A 101 -7.59 10.33 13.66
N CYS A 102 -6.28 10.57 13.51
CA CYS A 102 -5.24 9.59 13.74
C CYS A 102 -4.00 10.22 14.38
N GLN A 103 -3.41 9.49 15.32
CA GLN A 103 -2.17 9.90 15.97
C GLN A 103 -0.97 9.61 15.06
N LEU A 104 -0.09 10.59 14.88
CA LEU A 104 1.15 10.39 14.13
C LEU A 104 2.06 9.35 14.79
N CYS A 105 2.55 8.39 14.01
CA CYS A 105 3.54 7.41 14.44
C CYS A 105 4.92 8.06 14.60
N THR A 106 5.57 7.79 15.73
CA THR A 106 6.93 8.24 16.05
C THR A 106 7.85 7.06 16.30
N LYS A 107 9.15 7.36 16.45
CA LYS A 107 10.17 6.36 16.80
C LYS A 107 9.79 5.52 18.02
N ILE A 108 9.11 6.10 19.01
CA ILE A 108 8.68 5.38 20.22
C ILE A 108 7.54 4.39 19.92
N ASP A 109 6.58 4.73 19.04
CA ASP A 109 5.48 3.81 18.71
C ASP A 109 5.95 2.63 17.87
N ILE A 110 7.02 2.81 17.09
CA ILE A 110 7.63 1.71 16.32
C ILE A 110 8.23 0.67 17.26
N LEU A 111 8.71 1.07 18.44
CA LEU A 111 9.22 0.15 19.46
C LEU A 111 8.10 -0.64 20.15
N LEU A 112 6.87 -0.14 20.08
CA LEU A 112 5.70 -0.80 20.66
C LEU A 112 5.06 -1.73 19.62
N PRO A 113 4.50 -2.88 20.03
CA PRO A 113 3.78 -3.76 19.11
C PRO A 113 2.60 -2.99 18.51
N SER A 114 2.54 -2.92 17.17
CA SER A 114 1.52 -2.16 16.44
C SER A 114 0.11 -2.51 16.95
N PRO A 115 -0.75 -1.51 17.21
CA PRO A 115 -2.16 -1.74 17.57
C PRO A 115 -2.88 -2.62 16.54
N VAL A 116 -2.50 -2.51 15.25
CA VAL A 116 -3.02 -3.37 14.17
C VAL A 116 -2.57 -4.82 14.37
N HIS A 117 -1.32 -5.05 14.76
CA HIS A 117 -0.82 -6.39 15.07
C HIS A 117 -1.55 -7.01 16.28
N LEU A 118 -1.83 -6.19 17.30
CA LEU A 118 -2.63 -6.60 18.46
C LEU A 118 -4.12 -6.83 18.13
N ALA A 119 -4.69 -6.04 17.23
CA ALA A 119 -6.07 -6.22 16.78
C ALA A 119 -6.20 -7.47 15.88
N GLN A 120 -5.23 -7.71 14.99
CA GLN A 120 -5.18 -8.90 14.14
C GLN A 120 -4.97 -10.18 14.95
N SER A 121 -4.15 -10.15 16.01
CA SER A 121 -3.97 -11.32 16.89
C SER A 121 -5.26 -11.68 17.65
N LYS A 122 -6.08 -10.67 18.00
CA LYS A 122 -7.41 -10.88 18.57
C LYS A 122 -8.42 -11.39 17.53
N LEU A 123 -8.42 -10.85 16.31
CA LEU A 123 -9.32 -11.27 15.23
C LEU A 123 -9.04 -12.71 14.72
N LYS A 124 -7.78 -13.16 14.76
CA LYS A 124 -7.41 -14.55 14.46
C LYS A 124 -8.07 -15.58 15.38
N ARG A 125 -8.56 -15.18 16.57
CA ARG A 125 -9.26 -16.09 17.49
C ARG A 125 -10.74 -16.29 17.13
N THR A 126 -11.37 -15.36 16.42
CA THR A 126 -12.82 -15.39 16.11
C THR A 126 -13.14 -15.87 14.69
N THR A 127 -12.15 -15.93 13.80
CA THR A 127 -12.31 -16.37 12.41
C THR A 127 -11.61 -17.71 12.16
N LYS A 128 -11.96 -18.74 12.94
CA LYS A 128 -11.95 -20.12 12.41
C LYS A 128 -13.17 -20.29 11.51
N ARG A 129 -13.25 -19.50 10.43
CA ARG A 129 -14.21 -19.79 9.35
C ARG A 129 -13.46 -20.66 8.35
N ASP A 130 -14.12 -21.72 7.93
CA ASP A 130 -13.69 -22.71 6.96
C ASP A 130 -13.34 -22.06 5.61
N VAL A 131 -12.20 -21.39 5.54
CA VAL A 131 -11.53 -21.17 4.26
C VAL A 131 -11.11 -22.57 3.84
N LEU A 132 -11.71 -23.09 2.76
CA LEU A 132 -11.25 -24.31 2.09
C LEU A 132 -9.73 -24.27 2.10
N LYS A 133 -9.10 -25.20 2.84
CA LYS A 133 -7.65 -25.35 2.88
C LYS A 133 -7.22 -25.56 1.43
N THR A 134 -6.72 -24.52 0.76
CA THR A 134 -6.00 -24.72 -0.49
C THR A 134 -4.85 -25.66 -0.16
N SER A 135 -4.94 -26.88 -0.66
CA SER A 135 -4.18 -28.07 -0.27
C SER A 135 -2.74 -28.06 -0.78
N ASN A 136 -2.17 -26.91 -1.11
CA ASN A 136 -0.78 -26.78 -1.52
C ASN A 136 0.05 -26.34 -0.33
N GLN A 137 0.23 -27.25 0.64
CA GLN A 137 1.17 -27.06 1.73
C GLN A 137 2.54 -27.56 1.28
N PHE A 138 3.36 -26.69 0.70
CA PHE A 138 4.76 -27.00 0.47
C PHE A 138 5.51 -27.10 1.81
N GLN A 139 6.25 -28.18 1.98
CA GLN A 139 7.26 -28.33 3.01
C GLN A 139 8.63 -27.95 2.46
N VAL A 140 9.56 -27.65 3.38
CA VAL A 140 10.95 -27.40 3.01
C VAL A 140 11.56 -28.70 2.52
N GLY A 141 12.08 -28.70 1.29
CA GLY A 141 12.62 -29.86 0.60
C GLY A 141 11.78 -30.33 -0.59
N ASP A 142 10.54 -29.87 -0.73
CA ASP A 142 9.65 -30.35 -1.78
C ASP A 142 10.08 -29.84 -3.17
N PRO A 143 10.10 -30.72 -4.19
CA PRO A 143 10.24 -30.29 -5.57
C PRO A 143 8.99 -29.53 -6.03
N CYS A 144 9.20 -28.36 -6.60
CA CYS A 144 8.15 -27.48 -7.09
C CYS A 144 8.55 -26.82 -8.41
N TYR A 145 7.59 -26.35 -9.18
CA TYR A 145 7.83 -25.44 -10.28
C TYR A 145 7.73 -23.99 -9.78
N ALA A 146 8.74 -23.20 -10.08
CA ALA A 146 8.80 -21.77 -9.79
C ALA A 146 8.54 -20.96 -11.07
N LEU A 147 7.70 -19.94 -10.97
CA LEU A 147 7.43 -19.04 -12.09
C LEU A 147 8.65 -18.12 -12.37
N TYR A 148 9.12 -18.10 -13.61
CA TYR A 148 10.25 -17.27 -14.05
C TYR A 148 9.82 -15.89 -14.53
N PHE A 149 10.47 -14.84 -13.99
CA PHE A 149 10.20 -13.43 -14.31
C PHE A 149 11.34 -12.72 -15.06
N GLY A 150 12.27 -13.45 -15.68
CA GLY A 150 13.37 -12.84 -16.43
C GLY A 150 12.95 -12.23 -17.78
N PRO A 151 13.90 -11.63 -18.52
CA PRO A 151 13.62 -10.93 -19.77
C PRO A 151 12.90 -11.86 -20.77
N LYS A 152 11.66 -11.51 -21.10
CA LYS A 152 10.79 -12.29 -21.98
C LYS A 152 11.16 -12.08 -23.44
N LYS A 153 11.44 -13.17 -24.17
CA LYS A 153 11.53 -13.16 -25.63
C LYS A 153 10.16 -13.43 -26.28
N ASN A 154 9.31 -14.21 -25.60
CA ASN A 154 7.91 -14.49 -25.94
C ASN A 154 7.03 -14.26 -24.71
N GLN A 155 5.74 -13.95 -24.93
CA GLN A 155 4.83 -13.41 -23.91
C GLN A 155 4.36 -14.45 -22.86
N ASP A 156 4.72 -15.72 -23.02
CA ASP A 156 4.20 -16.84 -22.22
C ASP A 156 4.83 -16.96 -20.83
N LEU A 157 4.09 -17.60 -19.93
CA LEU A 157 4.51 -17.91 -18.56
C LEU A 157 5.44 -19.13 -18.57
N ARG A 158 6.68 -18.97 -18.07
CA ARG A 158 7.66 -20.05 -17.99
C ARG A 158 7.79 -20.57 -16.57
N TRP A 159 7.47 -21.84 -16.39
CA TRP A 159 7.67 -22.58 -15.14
C TRP A 159 9.03 -23.29 -15.16
N VAL A 160 9.79 -23.17 -14.08
CA VAL A 160 11.15 -23.71 -13.97
C VAL A 160 11.22 -24.66 -12.76
N PRO A 161 11.79 -25.86 -12.89
CA PRO A 161 11.91 -26.78 -11.77
C PRO A 161 12.81 -26.22 -10.68
N ALA A 162 12.37 -26.35 -9.44
CA ALA A 162 13.02 -25.78 -8.28
C ALA A 162 12.69 -26.57 -7.00
N ILE A 163 13.38 -26.27 -5.90
CA ILE A 163 13.17 -26.89 -4.60
C ILE A 163 12.91 -25.83 -3.55
N ALA A 164 11.90 -26.05 -2.71
CA ALA A 164 11.58 -25.16 -1.59
C ALA A 164 12.66 -25.26 -0.49
N VAL A 165 13.49 -24.21 -0.34
CA VAL A 165 14.61 -24.19 0.63
C VAL A 165 14.17 -23.67 2.00
N LYS A 166 13.31 -22.65 2.03
CA LYS A 166 12.91 -22.01 3.30
C LYS A 166 11.55 -21.37 3.21
N LYS A 167 10.68 -21.67 4.19
CA LYS A 167 9.40 -20.97 4.36
C LYS A 167 9.61 -19.63 5.09
N GLN A 168 9.18 -18.53 4.49
CA GLN A 168 9.18 -17.20 5.09
C GLN A 168 7.72 -16.79 5.33
N GLY A 169 7.17 -16.99 6.52
CA GLY A 169 5.77 -16.65 6.81
C GLY A 169 4.76 -17.65 6.23
N THR A 170 3.50 -17.26 6.08
CA THR A 170 2.42 -18.20 5.73
C THR A 170 2.40 -18.57 4.25
N ARG A 171 2.72 -17.64 3.35
CA ARG A 171 2.52 -17.77 1.89
C ARG A 171 3.75 -17.40 1.06
N THR A 172 4.92 -17.20 1.66
CA THR A 172 6.13 -16.84 0.92
C THR A 172 7.23 -17.84 1.19
N PHE A 173 7.96 -18.23 0.14
CA PHE A 173 9.00 -19.25 0.18
C PHE A 173 10.26 -18.75 -0.54
N HIS A 174 11.41 -19.22 -0.06
CA HIS A 174 12.66 -19.19 -0.81
C HIS A 174 12.81 -20.52 -1.53
N VAL A 175 13.02 -20.44 -2.84
CA VAL A 175 13.00 -21.58 -3.75
C VAL A 175 14.26 -21.53 -4.60
N GLN A 176 15.01 -22.63 -4.65
CA GLN A 176 16.24 -22.75 -5.41
C GLN A 176 15.97 -23.46 -6.73
N VAL A 177 16.32 -22.81 -7.83
CA VAL A 177 16.17 -23.37 -9.18
C VAL A 177 17.15 -24.54 -9.39
N MET A 178 16.67 -25.66 -9.93
CA MET A 178 17.47 -26.84 -10.27
C MET A 178 18.23 -26.66 -11.60
N PRO A 179 19.42 -27.26 -11.81
CA PRO A 179 20.18 -28.13 -10.88
C PRO A 179 21.15 -27.38 -9.93
N ARG A 180 21.62 -26.17 -10.28
CA ARG A 180 22.42 -25.28 -9.40
C ARG A 180 22.14 -23.81 -9.74
N GLY A 181 20.90 -23.37 -9.50
CA GLY A 181 20.44 -22.03 -9.83
C GLY A 181 20.38 -21.07 -8.63
N PRO A 182 19.99 -19.81 -8.87
CA PRO A 182 19.77 -18.80 -7.84
C PRO A 182 18.57 -19.15 -6.94
N ILE A 183 18.56 -18.55 -5.75
CA ILE A 183 17.43 -18.63 -4.81
C ILE A 183 16.50 -17.46 -5.07
N TRP A 184 15.23 -17.75 -5.35
CA TRP A 184 14.17 -16.75 -5.53
C TRP A 184 13.24 -16.71 -4.34
N ARG A 185 12.70 -15.52 -4.04
CA ARG A 185 11.64 -15.33 -3.06
C ARG A 185 10.30 -15.22 -3.80
N LEU A 186 9.44 -16.22 -3.63
CA LEU A 186 8.17 -16.36 -4.36
C LEU A 186 6.97 -16.49 -3.40
N HIS A 187 5.81 -16.04 -3.86
CA HIS A 187 4.53 -16.28 -3.20
C HIS A 187 4.02 -17.70 -3.52
N LEU A 188 3.18 -18.28 -2.66
CA LEU A 188 2.63 -19.62 -2.78
C LEU A 188 1.96 -19.86 -4.15
N GLU A 189 1.25 -18.85 -4.67
CA GLU A 189 0.57 -18.92 -5.98
C GLU A 189 1.52 -18.93 -7.17
N GLN A 190 2.79 -18.56 -6.95
CA GLN A 190 3.86 -18.59 -7.95
C GLN A 190 4.64 -19.90 -7.91
N LEU A 191 4.13 -20.89 -7.16
CA LEU A 191 4.68 -22.23 -7.02
C LEU A 191 3.63 -23.27 -7.41
N GLN A 192 4.04 -24.30 -8.12
CA GLN A 192 3.22 -25.48 -8.41
C GLN A 192 3.93 -26.73 -7.90
N LEU A 193 3.17 -27.72 -7.41
CA LEU A 193 3.75 -29.01 -7.03
C LEU A 193 4.34 -29.69 -8.25
N ARG A 194 5.51 -30.31 -8.07
CA ARG A 194 6.08 -31.23 -9.04
C ARG A 194 6.01 -32.63 -8.42
N TYR A 195 5.14 -33.49 -8.94
CA TYR A 195 5.17 -34.90 -8.58
C TYR A 195 6.42 -35.52 -9.24
N SER A 196 7.29 -36.14 -8.44
CA SER A 196 8.33 -37.02 -8.98
C SER A 196 7.65 -38.30 -9.45
N SER A 197 7.44 -38.46 -10.75
CA SER A 197 7.21 -39.77 -11.35
C SER A 197 8.52 -40.56 -11.28
N GLU A 198 8.68 -41.38 -10.25
CA GLU A 198 9.30 -42.70 -10.45
C GLU A 198 8.20 -43.54 -11.09
N ASP A 199 7.95 -43.36 -12.38
CA ASP A 199 7.17 -44.24 -13.27
C ASP A 199 6.94 -43.48 -14.59
N ASP A 200 8.00 -43.34 -15.38
CA ASP A 200 7.90 -43.03 -16.80
C ASP A 200 8.92 -43.93 -17.51
N GLN A 201 8.45 -45.11 -17.95
CA GLN A 201 9.17 -45.93 -18.91
C GLN A 201 9.49 -45.07 -20.14
N GLU A 202 10.75 -45.16 -20.59
CA GLU A 202 11.24 -44.57 -21.84
C GLU A 202 10.26 -44.85 -22.99
N PRO A 203 9.83 -43.84 -23.76
CA PRO A 203 9.21 -44.09 -25.05
C PRO A 203 10.33 -44.51 -26.02
N GLY A 204 10.40 -45.81 -26.28
CA GLY A 204 11.23 -46.40 -27.33
C GLY A 204 10.82 -45.93 -28.72
N ASP A 205 11.82 -45.93 -29.61
CA ASP A 205 11.80 -45.40 -30.97
C ASP A 205 10.76 -46.03 -31.91
N GLU A 206 10.44 -45.23 -32.93
CA GLU A 206 9.49 -45.38 -34.04
C GLU A 206 9.51 -46.74 -34.77
N GLU A 207 8.33 -47.25 -35.17
CA GLU A 207 8.07 -47.78 -36.54
C GLU A 207 6.56 -47.64 -36.89
N GLU A 208 6.24 -46.89 -37.95
CA GLU A 208 5.05 -47.10 -38.81
C GLU A 208 5.41 -48.12 -39.92
N PRO A 209 4.50 -48.80 -40.67
CA PRO A 209 3.11 -48.41 -41.01
C PRO A 209 2.06 -49.57 -41.13
N VAL A 210 0.79 -49.25 -41.49
CA VAL A 210 0.03 -49.77 -42.66
C VAL A 210 -1.51 -49.64 -42.49
N SER A 211 -2.11 -49.14 -43.59
CA SER A 211 -3.51 -48.84 -43.97
C SER A 211 -4.67 -49.76 -43.53
N SER A 212 -5.87 -49.19 -43.30
CA SER A 212 -6.95 -49.05 -44.32
C SER A 212 -8.34 -48.65 -43.74
N SER A 213 -8.92 -47.60 -44.34
CA SER A 213 -10.34 -47.25 -44.57
C SER A 213 -11.47 -47.70 -43.62
N LEU A 214 -12.26 -46.75 -43.10
CA LEU A 214 -13.63 -46.42 -43.58
C LEU A 214 -14.20 -45.19 -42.81
N ALA A 215 -14.91 -44.32 -43.53
CA ALA A 215 -15.45 -43.03 -43.07
C ALA A 215 -16.90 -43.16 -42.49
N PRO A 216 -17.65 -42.07 -42.27
CA PRO A 216 -17.95 -41.50 -40.96
C PRO A 216 -19.43 -41.64 -40.54
N SER A 217 -19.72 -41.50 -39.25
CA SER A 217 -21.11 -41.25 -38.79
C SER A 217 -21.18 -40.14 -37.75
N ASN A 218 -21.72 -39.05 -38.25
CA ASN A 218 -22.22 -37.86 -37.59
C ASN A 218 -23.22 -38.21 -36.46
N ASN A 219 -23.18 -37.50 -35.34
CA ASN A 219 -24.38 -37.04 -34.63
C ASN A 219 -24.04 -36.07 -33.48
N ASN A 220 -24.35 -34.81 -33.74
CA ASN A 220 -24.75 -33.71 -32.86
C ASN A 220 -25.00 -34.02 -31.37
N SER A 221 -24.51 -33.16 -30.47
CA SER A 221 -25.34 -32.18 -29.72
C SER A 221 -24.53 -31.49 -28.61
N ILE A 222 -24.33 -30.18 -28.75
CA ILE A 222 -23.88 -29.25 -27.71
C ILE A 222 -25.14 -28.57 -27.16
N PRO A 223 -25.34 -28.45 -25.83
CA PRO A 223 -26.20 -27.41 -25.29
C PRO A 223 -25.37 -26.21 -24.84
N GLU A 224 -25.62 -25.08 -25.49
CA GLU A 224 -25.24 -23.74 -25.05
C GLU A 224 -25.93 -23.42 -23.71
N TYR A 225 -25.17 -22.92 -22.73
CA TYR A 225 -25.74 -22.19 -21.59
C TYR A 225 -25.20 -20.76 -21.58
N SER A 226 -26.05 -19.84 -22.05
CA SER A 226 -25.90 -18.40 -21.91
C SER A 226 -26.12 -17.97 -20.45
N CYS A 227 -25.17 -17.29 -19.85
CA CYS A 227 -25.36 -16.62 -18.56
C CYS A 227 -25.42 -15.10 -18.77
N GLN A 228 -26.62 -14.53 -18.62
CA GLN A 228 -26.90 -13.10 -18.65
C GLN A 228 -26.50 -12.45 -17.31
N TYR A 229 -25.76 -11.35 -17.36
CA TYR A 229 -25.44 -10.52 -16.19
C TYR A 229 -26.58 -9.54 -15.89
N PRO A 230 -27.09 -9.43 -14.65
CA PRO A 230 -27.97 -8.33 -14.27
C PRO A 230 -27.17 -7.05 -14.00
N ARG A 231 -27.62 -5.95 -14.63
CA ARG A 231 -27.12 -4.58 -14.46
C ARG A 231 -27.51 -4.01 -13.09
N SER A 232 -26.57 -3.22 -12.57
CA SER A 232 -26.72 -2.25 -11.49
C SER A 232 -27.92 -1.33 -11.68
N THR A 233 -28.71 -1.14 -10.62
CA THR A 233 -29.64 -0.02 -10.48
C THR A 233 -29.22 0.86 -9.31
N ARG A 234 -29.23 2.15 -9.62
CA ARG A 234 -29.14 3.32 -8.74
C ARG A 234 -30.07 3.27 -7.55
#